data_AF-A0A2A9PN12-F1
#
_entry.id   AF-A0A2A9PN12-F1
#
_cell.length_a   1.000
_cell.length_b   1.000
_cell.length_c   1.000
_cell.angle_alpha   90.00
_cell.angle_beta   90.00
_cell.angle_gamma   90.00
#
_symmetry.space_group_name_H-M   'P 1'
#
loop_
_entity.id
_entity.type
_entity.pdbx_description
1 polymer ?
#
loop_
_entity_poly.entity_id
_entity_poly.type
_entity_poly.pdbx_seq_one_letter_code
_entity_poly.pdbx_strand_id
1 'polypeptide(L)'
;MLGNITASGWGSLLLGLTFWGNQSEKAGFSHSNTWRVAPSLDLRPLLSDPARGWSLNTTILFPDSPEFSKATERWTVFRPPTYRAAIRPGTAEDISKIIKLATSHKIPFLTRGAGHSYSVTLAEFQHGLALDLSQFKSIEIDSDAETLTVGPGVTFNDIFDPLYQAGFQLREYPPPLEF
;
A
#
# COMPACT_ATOMS: atom_id res chain seq x y z
N MET A 1 3.45 1.63 -35.39
CA MET A 1 4.10 0.65 -34.49
C MET A 1 4.15 1.30 -33.13
N LEU A 2 3.56 0.69 -32.10
CA LEU A 2 3.58 1.20 -30.72
C LEU A 2 4.74 0.54 -29.97
N GLY A 3 5.48 1.32 -29.18
CA GLY A 3 6.63 0.85 -28.37
C GLY A 3 6.18 0.16 -27.08
N ASN A 4 7.07 -0.65 -26.47
CA ASN A 4 6.76 -1.43 -25.27
C ASN A 4 7.52 -0.89 -24.04
N ILE A 5 6.81 -0.24 -23.11
CA ILE A 5 7.39 0.40 -21.91
C ILE A 5 7.62 -0.61 -20.76
N THR A 6 8.71 -0.46 -20.01
CA THR A 6 8.98 -1.17 -18.74
C THR A 6 8.55 -0.31 -17.56
N ALA A 7 7.67 -0.82 -16.68
CA ALA A 7 7.36 -0.14 -15.42
C ALA A 7 8.41 -0.51 -14.36
N SER A 8 9.25 0.44 -13.95
CA SER A 8 10.18 0.28 -12.83
C SER A 8 9.62 0.99 -11.60
N GLY A 9 9.32 0.20 -10.56
CA GLY A 9 9.09 0.73 -9.22
C GLY A 9 10.40 1.20 -8.60
N TRP A 10 10.35 2.30 -7.87
CA TRP A 10 11.48 2.90 -7.15
C TRP A 10 12.34 1.86 -6.43
N GLY A 11 13.60 1.73 -6.85
CA GLY A 11 14.63 0.98 -6.16
C GLY A 11 15.87 1.85 -5.93
N SER A 12 16.07 2.31 -4.69
CA SER A 12 17.36 2.34 -3.98
C SER A 12 17.32 3.28 -2.76
N LEU A 13 17.02 2.71 -1.60
CA LEU A 13 17.63 3.10 -0.32
C LEU A 13 18.23 1.83 0.26
N LEU A 14 19.48 1.56 -0.11
CA LEU A 14 20.31 0.49 0.46
C LEU A 14 20.75 0.91 1.86
N LEU A 15 20.14 0.33 2.88
CA LEU A 15 20.84 -0.05 4.11
C LEU A 15 20.32 -1.44 4.53
N GLY A 16 21.26 -2.36 4.77
CA GLY A 16 21.08 -3.80 4.72
C GLY A 16 19.94 -4.37 5.55
N LEU A 17 19.09 -5.16 4.88
CA LEU A 17 18.31 -6.24 5.48
C LEU A 17 18.58 -7.48 4.63
N THR A 18 19.45 -8.35 5.14
CA THR A 18 19.76 -9.64 4.54
C THR A 18 18.49 -10.49 4.55
N PHE A 19 17.94 -10.78 3.36
CA PHE A 19 16.98 -11.86 3.17
C PHE A 19 17.70 -13.19 3.38
N TRP A 20 17.49 -13.84 4.52
CA TRP A 20 17.92 -15.21 4.72
C TRP A 20 16.76 -16.14 4.37
N GLY A 21 16.88 -16.84 3.25
CA GLY A 21 15.86 -17.74 2.74
C GLY A 21 16.47 -18.86 1.90
N ASN A 22 17.36 -19.65 2.48
CA ASN A 22 17.53 -21.04 2.05
C ASN A 22 18.15 -21.90 3.16
N GLN A 23 17.31 -22.63 3.88
CA GLN A 23 17.65 -23.89 4.54
C GLN A 23 16.36 -24.72 4.54
N SER A 24 16.37 -25.77 3.73
CA SER A 24 15.34 -26.79 3.68
C SER A 24 15.45 -27.68 4.92
N GLU A 25 14.71 -27.39 5.99
CA GLU A 25 14.45 -28.37 7.02
C GLU A 25 12.97 -28.33 7.44
N LYS A 26 12.36 -29.51 7.40
CA LYS A 26 11.01 -29.78 7.86
C LYS A 26 10.97 -29.60 9.38
N ALA A 27 10.57 -28.43 9.86
CA ALA A 27 10.21 -28.22 11.25
C ALA A 27 8.75 -27.75 11.30
N GLY A 28 7.94 -28.47 12.08
CA GLY A 28 6.48 -28.35 12.11
C GLY A 28 5.97 -26.93 12.33
N PHE A 29 4.81 -26.66 11.74
CA PHE A 29 4.05 -25.42 11.93
C PHE A 29 3.55 -25.35 13.38
N SER A 30 4.44 -24.90 14.29
CA SER A 30 4.08 -24.53 15.65
C SER A 30 3.19 -23.29 15.60
N HIS A 31 1.94 -23.46 16.04
CA HIS A 31 0.97 -22.39 16.24
C HIS A 31 1.41 -21.45 17.37
N SER A 32 2.42 -20.62 17.14
CA SER A 32 2.87 -19.64 18.11
C SER A 32 3.50 -18.44 17.41
N ASN A 33 2.67 -17.54 16.87
CA ASN A 33 3.04 -16.15 16.60
C ASN A 33 1.77 -15.31 16.56
N THR A 34 1.21 -15.05 17.75
CA THR A 34 0.18 -14.04 17.89
C THR A 34 0.81 -12.67 17.66
N TRP A 35 0.50 -12.02 16.54
CA TRP A 35 0.50 -10.56 16.44
C TRP A 35 -0.65 -10.02 17.33
N ARG A 36 -0.55 -10.26 18.63
CA ARG A 36 -1.50 -9.74 19.62
C ARG A 36 -1.17 -8.27 19.79
N VAL A 37 -1.87 -7.44 19.02
CA VAL A 37 -2.03 -6.01 19.30
C VAL A 37 -2.35 -5.88 20.80
N ALA A 38 -1.64 -5.02 21.52
CA ALA A 38 -2.09 -4.61 22.84
C ALA A 38 -3.48 -3.97 22.66
N PRO A 39 -4.59 -4.60 23.10
CA PRO A 39 -5.95 -4.17 22.74
C PRO A 39 -6.33 -2.80 23.33
N SER A 40 -5.45 -2.20 24.13
CA SER A 40 -5.74 -1.07 25.00
C SER A 40 -5.40 0.31 24.42
N LEU A 41 -4.60 0.39 23.35
CA LEU A 41 -4.21 1.70 22.83
C LEU A 41 -5.35 2.32 22.00
N ASP A 42 -5.93 3.40 22.51
CA ASP A 42 -6.87 4.23 21.77
C ASP A 42 -6.12 5.07 20.72
N LEU A 43 -6.49 4.86 19.45
CA LEU A 43 -5.88 5.56 18.33
C LEU A 43 -6.43 6.98 18.14
N ARG A 44 -7.62 7.28 18.65
CA ARG A 44 -8.26 8.60 18.47
C ARG A 44 -7.42 9.74 19.01
N PRO A 45 -7.03 9.76 20.30
CA PRO A 45 -6.21 10.84 20.84
C PRO A 45 -4.79 10.83 20.26
N LEU A 46 -4.25 9.65 19.93
CA LEU A 46 -2.91 9.52 19.38
C LEU A 46 -2.78 10.18 18.00
N LEU A 47 -3.75 9.92 17.12
CA LEU A 47 -3.73 10.40 15.74
C LEU A 47 -4.24 11.84 15.62
N SER A 48 -5.21 12.23 16.45
CA SER A 48 -5.85 13.55 16.38
C SER A 48 -5.10 14.65 17.13
N ASP A 49 -3.96 14.33 17.75
CA ASP A 49 -3.12 15.28 18.47
C ASP A 49 -2.57 16.38 17.53
N PRO A 50 -2.88 17.67 17.76
CA PRO A 50 -2.39 18.77 16.93
C PRO A 50 -0.86 18.84 16.85
N ALA A 51 -0.16 18.34 17.88
CA ALA A 51 1.30 18.29 17.90
C ALA A 51 1.89 17.38 16.82
N ARG A 52 1.09 16.52 16.17
CA ARG A 52 1.54 15.71 15.04
C ARG A 52 1.89 16.54 13.81
N GLY A 53 1.27 17.72 13.67
CA GLY A 53 1.54 18.61 12.54
C GLY A 53 1.31 17.93 11.19
N TRP A 54 0.16 17.29 11.02
CA TRP A 54 -0.24 16.72 9.74
C TRP A 54 -0.43 17.83 8.69
N SER A 55 -0.15 17.53 7.43
CA SER A 55 -0.48 18.43 6.33
C SER A 55 -2.00 18.62 6.20
N LEU A 56 -2.43 19.74 5.61
CA LEU A 56 -3.85 20.08 5.46
C LEU A 56 -4.65 19.04 4.67
N ASN A 57 -3.99 18.29 3.79
CA ASN A 57 -4.61 17.25 2.96
C ASN A 57 -4.58 15.86 3.62
N THR A 58 -4.02 15.74 4.83
CA THR A 58 -4.06 14.49 5.59
C THR A 58 -5.40 14.34 6.27
N THR A 59 -6.10 13.25 5.95
CA THR A 59 -7.38 12.91 6.57
C THR A 59 -7.21 11.75 7.54
N ILE A 60 -7.74 11.89 8.75
CA ILE A 60 -7.83 10.80 9.74
C ILE A 60 -9.29 10.39 9.86
N LEU A 61 -9.54 9.09 9.76
CA LEU A 61 -10.86 8.51 9.67
C LEU A 61 -11.00 7.39 10.70
N PHE A 62 -12.20 7.29 11.28
CA PHE A 62 -12.51 6.31 12.30
C PHE A 62 -13.81 5.55 11.95
N PRO A 63 -14.07 4.35 12.51
CA PRO A 63 -15.18 3.49 12.11
C PRO A 63 -16.59 4.09 12.20
N ASP A 64 -16.75 5.22 12.89
CA ASP A 64 -17.98 5.99 13.05
C ASP A 64 -18.29 6.92 11.87
N SER A 65 -17.39 7.08 10.89
CA SER A 65 -17.62 7.93 9.71
C SER A 65 -17.86 7.11 8.42
N PRO A 66 -18.75 7.57 7.51
CA PRO A 66 -18.94 6.90 6.22
C PRO A 66 -17.70 6.98 5.31
N GLU A 67 -16.84 7.98 5.50
CA GLU A 67 -15.57 8.13 4.79
C GLU A 67 -14.59 7.00 5.16
N PHE A 68 -14.66 6.47 6.38
CA PHE A 68 -13.83 5.34 6.81
C PHE A 68 -14.14 4.08 5.99
N SER A 69 -15.42 3.81 5.71
CA SER A 69 -15.80 2.70 4.84
C SER A 69 -15.16 2.84 3.46
N LYS A 70 -15.16 4.05 2.87
CA LYS A 70 -14.52 4.30 1.57
C LYS A 70 -13.00 4.11 1.60
N ALA A 71 -12.34 4.57 2.68
CA ALA A 71 -10.90 4.45 2.86
C ALA A 71 -10.43 3.00 3.15
N THR A 72 -11.36 2.10 3.51
CA THR A 72 -11.06 0.69 3.83
C THR A 72 -11.72 -0.28 2.86
N GLU A 73 -12.51 0.22 1.91
CA GLU A 73 -13.25 -0.58 0.94
C GLU A 73 -12.29 -1.40 0.06
N ARG A 74 -12.70 -2.64 -0.18
CA ARG A 74 -12.02 -3.60 -1.05
C ARG A 74 -12.95 -4.01 -2.16
N TRP A 75 -12.36 -4.40 -3.29
CA TRP A 75 -13.09 -4.99 -4.40
C TRP A 75 -13.83 -6.27 -4.02
N THR A 76 -13.31 -7.00 -3.01
CA THR A 76 -13.95 -8.21 -2.48
C THR A 76 -14.25 -8.10 -0.99
N VAL A 77 -15.43 -8.61 -0.61
CA VAL A 77 -15.86 -8.80 0.78
C VAL A 77 -15.36 -10.11 1.38
N PHE A 78 -14.61 -10.92 0.61
CA PHE A 78 -14.09 -12.19 1.10
C PHE A 78 -13.04 -11.94 2.19
N ARG A 79 -13.34 -12.44 3.40
CA ARG A 79 -12.50 -12.42 4.60
C ARG A 79 -11.70 -11.10 4.78
N PRO A 80 -12.38 -9.97 5.00
CA PRO A 80 -11.71 -8.69 5.02
C PRO A 80 -10.85 -8.51 6.28
N PRO A 81 -9.73 -7.78 6.19
CA PRO A 81 -9.03 -7.27 7.37
C PRO A 81 -9.94 -6.32 8.16
N THR A 82 -9.63 -6.10 9.43
CA THR A 82 -10.30 -5.06 10.24
C THR A 82 -9.33 -3.96 10.67
N TYR A 83 -9.87 -2.75 10.80
CA TYR A 83 -9.09 -1.55 11.10
C TYR A 83 -9.74 -0.78 12.27
N ARG A 84 -8.91 -0.14 13.09
CA ARG A 84 -9.36 0.77 14.17
C ARG A 84 -9.34 2.24 13.76
N ALA A 85 -8.55 2.57 12.75
CA ALA A 85 -8.46 3.89 12.14
C ALA A 85 -7.95 3.74 10.70
N ALA A 86 -8.23 4.72 9.87
CA ALA A 86 -7.64 4.88 8.54
C ALA A 86 -7.01 6.27 8.44
N ILE A 87 -5.82 6.36 7.88
CA ILE A 87 -5.19 7.63 7.56
C ILE A 87 -4.92 7.67 6.07
N ARG A 88 -5.32 8.79 5.47
CA ARG A 88 -5.03 9.13 4.09
C ARG A 88 -4.07 10.32 4.10
N PRO A 89 -2.74 10.09 3.98
CA PRO A 89 -1.75 11.15 4.08
C PRO A 89 -1.80 12.08 2.87
N GLY A 90 -1.52 13.36 3.10
CA GLY A 90 -1.43 14.40 2.09
C GLY A 90 -0.03 14.55 1.48
N THR A 91 1.02 14.10 2.16
CA THR A 91 2.41 14.20 1.68
C THR A 91 3.24 12.96 2.04
N ALA A 92 4.42 12.80 1.40
CA ALA A 92 5.36 11.72 1.69
C ALA A 92 5.97 11.82 3.10
N GLU A 93 6.12 13.04 3.61
CA GLU A 93 6.57 13.31 4.98
C GLU A 93 5.54 12.79 5.99
N ASP A 94 4.24 12.97 5.70
CA ASP A 94 3.18 12.44 6.56
C ASP A 94 3.17 10.91 6.54
N ILE A 95 3.41 10.25 5.40
CA ILE A 95 3.62 8.79 5.35
C ILE A 95 4.75 8.38 6.31
N SER A 96 5.89 9.07 6.22
CA SER A 96 7.06 8.78 7.06
C SER A 96 6.76 8.96 8.55
N LYS A 97 6.04 10.02 8.92
CA LYS A 97 5.59 10.26 10.31
C LYS A 97 4.64 9.16 10.79
N ILE A 98 3.67 8.75 9.96
CA ILE A 98 2.70 7.71 10.29
C ILE A 98 3.40 6.38 10.54
N ILE A 99 4.33 5.99 9.66
CA ILE A 99 5.09 4.74 9.83
C ILE A 99 5.90 4.79 11.13
N LYS A 100 6.63 5.89 11.40
CA LYS A 100 7.40 6.04 12.64
C LYS A 100 6.51 5.93 13.88
N LEU A 101 5.35 6.58 13.87
CA LEU A 101 4.36 6.53 14.95
C LEU A 101 3.80 5.11 15.13
N ALA A 102 3.43 4.45 14.04
CA ALA A 102 2.91 3.09 14.08
C ALA A 102 3.97 2.13 14.63
N THR A 103 5.22 2.25 14.19
CA THR A 103 6.34 1.45 14.70
C THR A 103 6.60 1.71 16.18
N SER A 104 6.65 2.98 16.62
CA SER A 104 6.96 3.31 18.03
C SER A 104 5.88 2.79 18.99
N HIS A 105 4.62 2.77 18.55
CA HIS A 105 3.49 2.27 19.33
C HIS A 105 3.13 0.81 19.02
N LYS A 106 3.92 0.11 18.20
CA LYS A 106 3.68 -1.28 17.76
C LYS A 106 2.27 -1.48 17.18
N ILE A 107 1.78 -0.50 16.45
CA ILE A 107 0.50 -0.54 15.75
C ILE A 107 0.75 -1.19 14.38
N PRO A 108 0.17 -2.36 14.10
CA PRO A 108 0.27 -2.95 12.77
C PRO A 108 -0.51 -2.08 11.78
N PHE A 109 0.01 -1.95 10.55
CA PHE A 109 -0.65 -1.19 9.48
C PHE A 109 -0.64 -1.98 8.17
N LEU A 110 -1.64 -1.73 7.32
CA LEU A 110 -1.66 -2.16 5.92
C LEU A 110 -1.79 -0.95 5.02
N THR A 111 -0.99 -0.93 3.96
CA THR A 111 -1.15 0.05 2.89
C THR A 111 -2.28 -0.36 1.94
N ARG A 112 -2.96 0.65 1.39
CA ARG A 112 -4.02 0.48 0.40
C ARG A 112 -3.78 1.42 -0.78
N GLY A 113 -3.71 0.83 -1.98
CA GLY A 113 -3.85 1.54 -3.26
C GLY A 113 -5.28 1.36 -3.78
N ALA A 114 -5.45 0.69 -4.92
CA ALA A 114 -6.75 0.45 -5.55
C ALA A 114 -7.66 -0.58 -4.84
N GLY A 115 -7.16 -1.33 -3.85
CA GLY A 115 -8.01 -2.23 -3.04
C GLY A 115 -8.36 -3.60 -3.67
N HIS A 116 -7.63 -4.04 -4.71
CA HIS A 116 -7.89 -5.29 -5.45
C HIS A 116 -7.13 -6.54 -4.93
N SER A 117 -6.46 -6.47 -3.78
CA SER A 117 -5.72 -7.64 -3.26
C SER A 117 -6.67 -8.80 -2.88
N TYR A 118 -6.30 -10.03 -3.24
CA TYR A 118 -7.09 -11.26 -3.07
C TYR A 118 -6.47 -12.28 -2.10
N SER A 119 -5.36 -11.94 -1.42
CA SER A 119 -4.69 -12.91 -0.53
C SER A 119 -5.56 -13.30 0.67
N VAL A 120 -5.61 -14.60 0.96
CA VAL A 120 -6.31 -15.14 2.15
C VAL A 120 -5.67 -14.69 3.46
N THR A 121 -4.38 -14.36 3.46
CA THR A 121 -3.64 -13.89 4.64
C THR A 121 -4.08 -12.49 5.10
N LEU A 122 -4.78 -11.72 4.26
CA LEU A 122 -5.34 -10.43 4.67
C LEU A 122 -6.34 -10.58 5.84
N ALA A 123 -7.01 -11.73 5.91
CA ALA A 123 -7.93 -12.05 7.00
C ALA A 123 -7.24 -12.10 8.36
N GLU A 124 -5.92 -12.34 8.41
CA GLU A 124 -5.15 -12.41 9.64
C GLU A 124 -4.82 -11.02 10.20
N PHE A 125 -4.94 -9.98 9.37
CA PHE A 125 -4.71 -8.60 9.79
C PHE A 125 -5.97 -8.03 10.45
N GLN A 126 -5.92 -7.88 11.78
CA GLN A 126 -7.05 -7.42 12.58
C GLN A 126 -6.66 -6.24 13.46
N HIS A 127 -7.60 -5.31 13.64
CA HIS A 127 -7.49 -4.17 14.55
C HIS A 127 -6.29 -3.24 14.31
N GLY A 128 -5.80 -3.15 13.07
CA GLY A 128 -4.67 -2.30 12.70
C GLY A 128 -5.06 -0.92 12.16
N LEU A 129 -4.07 -0.26 11.57
CA LEU A 129 -4.23 1.01 10.85
C LEU A 129 -4.32 0.75 9.33
N ALA A 130 -5.32 1.32 8.67
CA ALA A 130 -5.31 1.41 7.21
C ALA A 130 -4.53 2.65 6.79
N LEU A 131 -3.54 2.49 5.91
CA LEU A 131 -2.79 3.57 5.31
C LEU A 131 -3.21 3.72 3.84
N ASP A 132 -4.14 4.63 3.59
CA ASP A 132 -4.74 4.86 2.27
C ASP A 132 -3.86 5.78 1.43
N LEU A 133 -3.17 5.24 0.43
CA LEU A 133 -2.27 5.97 -0.46
C LEU A 133 -2.95 6.47 -1.74
N SER A 134 -4.29 6.43 -1.80
CA SER A 134 -5.06 6.80 -2.99
C SER A 134 -4.84 8.24 -3.49
N GLN A 135 -4.33 9.15 -2.66
CA GLN A 135 -4.02 10.53 -3.08
C GLN A 135 -2.72 10.63 -3.91
N PHE A 136 -1.84 9.63 -3.87
CA PHE A 136 -0.54 9.67 -4.54
C PHE A 136 -0.66 9.14 -5.98
N LYS A 137 -1.16 10.02 -6.85
CA LYS A 137 -1.55 9.74 -8.25
C LYS A 137 -0.57 10.25 -9.31
N SER A 138 0.71 10.42 -8.97
CA SER A 138 1.72 10.89 -9.92
C SER A 138 1.93 9.88 -11.05
N ILE A 139 2.01 10.35 -12.29
CA ILE A 139 2.31 9.56 -13.48
C ILE A 139 3.38 10.30 -14.26
N GLU A 140 4.49 9.64 -14.55
CA GLU A 140 5.59 10.17 -15.34
C GLU A 140 5.98 9.13 -16.40
N ILE A 141 5.97 9.56 -17.66
CA ILE A 141 6.32 8.74 -18.82
C ILE A 141 7.62 9.29 -19.39
N ASP A 142 8.66 8.46 -19.38
CA ASP A 142 9.90 8.70 -20.11
C ASP A 142 9.84 7.90 -21.41
N SER A 143 9.56 8.61 -22.51
CA SER A 143 9.44 8.01 -23.84
C SER A 143 10.77 7.55 -24.40
N ASP A 144 11.88 8.19 -24.02
CA ASP A 144 13.21 7.85 -24.52
C ASP A 144 13.75 6.58 -23.85
N ALA A 145 13.54 6.47 -22.53
CA ALA A 145 13.91 5.30 -21.74
C ALA A 145 12.88 4.16 -21.83
N GLU A 146 11.73 4.41 -22.46
CA GLU A 146 10.56 3.53 -22.41
C GLU A 146 10.26 3.09 -20.96
N THR A 147 10.11 4.05 -20.04
CA THR A 147 9.70 3.78 -18.64
C THR A 147 8.49 4.56 -18.16
N LEU A 148 7.66 3.92 -17.34
CA LEU A 148 6.52 4.52 -16.67
C LEU A 148 6.73 4.47 -15.14
N THR A 149 6.80 5.64 -14.51
CA THR A 149 6.86 5.80 -13.05
C THR A 149 5.48 6.22 -12.53
N VAL A 150 4.93 5.45 -11.59
CA VAL A 150 3.60 5.70 -11.01
C VAL A 150 3.63 5.79 -9.49
N GLY A 151 2.79 6.67 -8.96
CA GLY A 151 2.51 6.76 -7.54
C GLY A 151 1.71 5.54 -7.04
N PRO A 152 1.79 5.21 -5.74
CA PRO A 152 1.14 4.03 -5.17
C PRO A 152 -0.40 4.07 -5.17
N GLY A 153 -0.98 5.24 -5.39
CA GLY A 153 -2.42 5.41 -5.53
C GLY A 153 -2.92 5.15 -6.96
N VAL A 154 -2.06 5.18 -7.97
CA VAL A 154 -2.44 5.12 -9.40
C VAL A 154 -3.14 3.80 -9.72
N THR A 155 -4.20 3.88 -10.52
CA THR A 155 -4.97 2.73 -11.02
C THR A 155 -4.74 2.55 -12.51
N PHE A 156 -5.08 1.38 -13.06
CA PHE A 156 -4.99 1.15 -14.51
C PHE A 156 -5.80 2.15 -15.35
N ASN A 157 -6.96 2.59 -14.84
CA ASN A 157 -7.77 3.62 -15.50
C ASN A 157 -7.03 4.95 -15.63
N ASP A 158 -6.15 5.28 -14.68
CA ASP A 158 -5.35 6.50 -14.73
C ASP A 158 -4.19 6.37 -15.74
N ILE A 159 -3.78 5.14 -16.09
CA ILE A 159 -2.57 4.85 -16.88
C ILE A 159 -2.87 4.71 -18.39
N PHE A 160 -3.99 4.08 -18.76
CA PHE A 160 -4.22 3.66 -20.14
C PHE A 160 -4.22 4.83 -21.14
N ASP A 161 -4.98 5.90 -20.85
CA ASP A 161 -5.08 7.03 -21.78
C ASP A 161 -3.74 7.78 -21.94
N PRO A 162 -3.00 8.15 -20.86
CA PRO A 162 -1.69 8.79 -21.00
C PRO A 162 -0.65 7.94 -21.75
N LEU A 163 -0.58 6.64 -21.48
CA LEU A 163 0.35 5.75 -22.20
C LEU A 163 0.01 5.67 -23.69
N TYR A 164 -1.27 5.50 -24.00
CA TYR A 164 -1.71 5.41 -25.39
C TYR A 164 -1.40 6.69 -26.17
N GLN A 165 -1.65 7.86 -25.57
CA GLN A 165 -1.31 9.15 -26.17
C GLN A 165 0.20 9.33 -26.40
N ALA A 166 1.03 8.76 -25.52
CA ALA A 166 2.47 8.72 -25.67
C ALA A 166 2.98 7.68 -26.69
N GLY A 167 2.10 6.87 -27.27
CA GLY A 167 2.45 5.85 -28.25
C GLY A 167 2.93 4.52 -27.65
N PHE A 168 2.61 4.28 -26.37
CA PHE A 168 3.00 3.08 -25.63
C PHE A 168 1.81 2.28 -25.14
N GLN A 169 2.05 1.01 -24.80
CA GLN A 169 1.11 0.13 -24.11
C GLN A 169 1.82 -0.64 -23.00
N LEU A 170 1.07 -1.06 -21.98
CA LEU A 170 1.60 -1.99 -20.98
C LEU A 170 1.82 -3.35 -21.63
N ARG A 171 2.97 -3.96 -21.34
CA ARG A 171 3.35 -5.27 -21.86
C ARG A 171 2.64 -6.38 -21.09
N GLU A 172 1.96 -7.26 -21.80
CA GLU A 172 1.46 -8.53 -21.25
C GLU A 172 2.59 -9.57 -21.21
N TYR A 173 2.70 -10.36 -20.13
CA TYR A 173 3.71 -11.41 -19.97
C TYR A 173 3.04 -12.73 -19.55
N PRO A 174 3.49 -13.91 -20.06
CA PRO A 174 4.66 -14.17 -20.92
C PRO A 174 4.36 -14.08 -22.43
N PRO A 175 5.39 -13.90 -23.29
CA PRO A 175 5.20 -13.96 -24.74
C PRO A 175 4.68 -15.35 -25.16
N PRO A 176 3.91 -15.44 -26.25
CA PRO A 176 3.57 -16.73 -26.86
C PRO A 176 4.86 -17.52 -27.13
N LEU A 177 4.84 -18.81 -26.84
CA LEU A 177 5.91 -19.72 -27.26
C LEU A 177 5.94 -19.68 -28.79
N GLU A 178 7.03 -19.19 -29.38
CA GLU A 178 7.26 -19.39 -30.81
C GLU A 178 7.42 -20.89 -31.06
N PHE A 179 6.57 -21.46 -31.93
CA PHE A 179 6.65 -22.83 -32.42
C PHE A 179 7.36 -22.86 -33.78
#